data_AF-A0A3M1EM71-F1
#
_entry.id   AF-A0A3M1EM71-F1
#
_cell.length_a   1.000
_cell.length_b   1.000
_cell.length_c   1.000
_cell.angle_alpha   90.00
_cell.angle_beta   90.00
_cell.angle_gamma   90.00
#
_symmetry.space_group_name_H-M   'P 1'
#
loop_
_entity.id
_entity.type
_entity.pdbx_description
1 polymer ?
#
loop_
_entity_poly.entity_id
_entity_poly.type
_entity_poly.pdbx_seq_one_letter_code
_entity_poly.pdbx_strand_id
1 'polypeptide(L)'
;MKETLEKLAVFLSPLQIDASSELLLNIECWLEQMEPIKYACLGCDYCFPAVAMNVFHQAFPEADQSQSLGCAFEVSEYGWPVVAGEYYAFCDGPGCPVAVSTLASVELAERLARDRPTELCIVGKTETENIGIDKIIKNTVTNPTIRYLLVAGNDPEGHYSGRTLLALWEKGVDENMRVIGSPGKRPILRNV
;
A
#
# COMPACT_ATOMS: atom_id res chain seq x y z
N MET A 1 -0.64 12.37 -7.20
CA MET A 1 0.18 13.28 -8.04
C MET A 1 -0.53 14.60 -8.28
N LYS A 2 -1.79 14.62 -8.74
CA LYS A 2 -2.61 15.85 -8.84
C LYS A 2 -2.58 16.72 -7.57
N GLU A 3 -2.94 16.13 -6.43
CA GLU A 3 -2.96 16.83 -5.14
C GLU A 3 -1.57 17.35 -4.70
N THR A 4 -0.50 16.64 -5.08
CA THR A 4 0.89 17.05 -4.83
C THR A 4 1.24 18.29 -5.65
N LEU A 5 0.85 18.33 -6.92
CA LEU A 5 1.07 19.47 -7.81
C LEU A 5 0.26 20.69 -7.37
N GLU A 6 -1.00 20.51 -6.95
CA GLU A 6 -1.84 21.59 -6.40
C GLU A 6 -1.20 22.22 -5.16
N LYS A 7 -0.65 21.41 -4.25
CA LYS A 7 0.03 21.91 -3.04
C LYS A 7 1.37 22.58 -3.36
N LEU A 8 2.11 22.06 -4.33
CA LEU A 8 3.33 22.70 -4.81
C LEU A 8 3.02 24.09 -5.41
N ALA A 9 1.93 24.23 -6.16
CA ALA A 9 1.48 25.52 -6.70
C ALA A 9 1.13 26.53 -5.59
N VAL A 10 0.44 26.08 -4.53
CA VAL A 10 0.14 26.91 -3.36
C VAL A 10 1.42 27.34 -2.63
N PHE A 11 2.41 26.45 -2.52
CA PHE A 11 3.68 26.74 -1.87
C PHE A 11 4.58 27.69 -2.69
N LEU A 12 4.53 27.60 -4.02
CA LEU A 12 5.38 28.39 -4.93
C LEU A 12 4.81 29.78 -5.23
N SER A 13 3.48 29.96 -5.15
CA SER A 13 2.79 31.25 -5.35
C SER A 13 3.39 32.45 -4.59
N PRO A 14 3.86 32.33 -3.33
CA PRO A 14 4.43 33.45 -2.58
C PRO A 14 5.92 33.72 -2.86
N LEU A 15 6.65 32.81 -3.51
CA LEU A 15 8.12 32.82 -3.54
C LEU A 15 8.73 33.77 -4.58
N GLN A 16 7.97 34.29 -5.56
CA GLN A 16 8.34 35.35 -6.54
C GLN A 16 9.82 35.35 -7.02
N ILE A 17 10.38 34.18 -7.35
CA ILE A 17 11.67 34.03 -8.03
C ILE A 17 11.40 33.61 -9.48
N ASP A 18 12.17 34.07 -10.47
CA ASP A 18 11.91 33.77 -11.90
C ASP A 18 11.78 32.26 -12.21
N ALA A 19 12.55 31.42 -11.52
CA ALA A 19 12.46 29.97 -11.61
C ALA A 19 11.13 29.39 -11.04
N SER A 20 10.49 30.09 -10.10
CA SER A 20 9.21 29.69 -9.52
C SER A 20 8.03 29.98 -10.45
N SER A 21 8.10 31.04 -11.25
CA SER A 21 7.06 31.40 -12.23
C SER A 21 7.00 30.42 -13.40
N GLU A 22 8.16 29.99 -13.92
CA GLU A 22 8.22 28.96 -14.97
C GLU A 22 7.70 27.62 -14.45
N LEU A 23 8.05 27.26 -13.21
CA LEU A 23 7.58 26.03 -12.59
C LEU A 23 6.06 26.05 -12.35
N LEU A 24 5.50 27.19 -11.93
CA LEU A 24 4.05 27.37 -11.75
C LEU A 24 3.27 27.20 -13.06
N LEU A 25 3.72 27.81 -14.16
CA LEU A 25 3.10 27.68 -15.48
C LEU A 25 3.06 26.21 -15.95
N ASN A 26 4.14 25.48 -15.72
CA ASN A 26 4.21 24.06 -16.07
C ASN A 26 3.24 23.22 -15.21
N ILE A 27 3.11 23.52 -13.92
CA ILE A 27 2.19 22.82 -13.01
C ILE A 27 0.74 22.98 -13.47
N GLU A 28 0.32 24.20 -13.81
CA GLU A 28 -1.03 24.46 -14.33
C GLU A 28 -1.31 23.64 -15.59
N CYS A 29 -0.38 23.65 -16.55
CA CYS A 29 -0.48 22.87 -17.78
C CYS A 29 -0.58 21.36 -17.50
N TRP A 30 0.21 20.82 -16.56
CA TRP A 30 0.16 19.41 -16.19
C TRP A 30 -1.16 19.03 -15.52
N LEU A 31 -1.72 19.89 -14.67
CA LEU A 31 -3.00 19.65 -14.01
C LEU A 31 -4.15 19.57 -15.02
N GLU A 32 -4.14 20.39 -16.07
CA GLU A 32 -5.13 20.37 -17.15
C GLU A 32 -5.07 19.09 -17.99
N GLN A 33 -3.87 18.50 -18.14
CA GLN A 33 -3.63 17.31 -18.95
C GLN A 33 -3.82 15.99 -18.15
N MET A 34 -4.07 16.06 -16.85
CA MET A 34 -4.19 14.87 -16.01
C MET A 34 -5.55 14.18 -16.15
N GLU A 35 -5.52 12.93 -16.60
CA GLU A 35 -6.67 12.03 -16.60
C GLU A 35 -6.59 10.99 -15.48
N PRO A 36 -7.73 10.53 -14.91
CA PRO A 36 -7.75 9.43 -13.96
C PRO A 36 -7.28 8.13 -14.63
N ILE A 37 -6.08 7.67 -14.28
CA ILE A 37 -5.57 6.37 -14.72
C ILE A 37 -5.54 5.42 -13.53
N LYS A 38 -6.21 4.26 -13.69
CA LYS A 38 -6.09 3.14 -12.77
C LYS A 38 -4.95 2.25 -13.26
N TYR A 39 -3.77 2.40 -12.66
CA TYR A 39 -2.66 1.48 -12.90
C TYR A 39 -2.95 0.17 -12.16
N ALA A 40 -3.04 -0.95 -12.87
CA ALA A 40 -2.72 -2.23 -12.25
C ALA A 40 -1.25 -2.14 -11.82
N CYS A 41 -0.90 -2.56 -10.61
CA CYS A 41 0.52 -2.74 -10.27
C CYS A 41 1.13 -3.64 -11.34
N LEU A 42 2.06 -3.10 -12.14
CA LEU A 42 2.48 -3.73 -13.38
C LEU A 42 3.41 -4.94 -13.17
N GLY A 43 3.65 -5.37 -11.92
CA GLY A 43 4.52 -6.51 -11.62
C GLY A 43 5.91 -6.40 -12.27
N CYS A 44 6.39 -5.19 -12.56
CA CYS A 44 7.64 -4.99 -13.28
C CYS A 44 8.84 -5.36 -12.41
N ASP A 45 9.88 -5.94 -13.04
CA ASP A 45 11.18 -6.21 -12.41
C ASP A 45 11.82 -4.93 -11.81
N TYR A 46 11.42 -3.75 -12.30
CA TYR A 46 11.92 -2.45 -11.84
C TYR A 46 10.78 -1.43 -11.69
N CYS A 47 10.59 -0.92 -10.47
CA CYS A 47 9.60 0.11 -10.18
C CYS A 47 10.22 1.52 -10.29
N PHE A 48 10.21 2.10 -11.49
CA PHE A 48 10.76 3.44 -11.75
C PHE A 48 10.16 4.53 -10.85
N PRO A 49 8.84 4.58 -10.58
CA PRO A 49 8.28 5.57 -9.67
C PRO A 49 8.84 5.44 -8.25
N ALA A 50 8.96 4.21 -7.73
CA ALA A 50 9.52 3.98 -6.40
C ALA A 50 11.00 4.36 -6.34
N VAL A 51 11.77 4.11 -7.40
CA VAL A 51 13.18 4.49 -7.49
C VAL A 51 13.33 6.00 -7.49
N ALA A 52 12.58 6.72 -8.32
CA ALA A 52 12.60 8.18 -8.35
C ALA A 52 12.25 8.76 -6.98
N MET A 53 11.22 8.20 -6.32
CA MET A 53 10.85 8.62 -4.96
C MET A 53 11.92 8.31 -3.92
N ASN A 54 12.59 7.17 -4.02
CA ASN A 54 13.69 6.83 -3.13
C ASN A 54 14.87 7.78 -3.28
N VAL A 55 15.26 8.11 -4.53
CA VAL A 55 16.30 9.10 -4.82
C VAL A 55 15.91 10.48 -4.29
N PHE A 56 14.65 10.88 -4.49
CA PHE A 56 14.13 12.14 -3.96
C PHE A 56 14.21 12.19 -2.43
N HIS A 57 13.80 11.12 -1.73
CA HIS A 57 13.91 11.05 -0.27
C HIS A 57 15.36 11.06 0.24
N GLN A 58 16.29 10.44 -0.49
CA GLN A 58 17.72 10.49 -0.13
C GLN A 58 18.28 11.91 -0.29
N ALA A 59 17.87 12.62 -1.33
CA ALA A 59 18.30 13.99 -1.59
C ALA A 59 17.65 15.00 -0.64
N PHE A 60 16.41 14.75 -0.20
CA PHE A 60 15.64 15.65 0.65
C PHE A 60 15.02 14.91 1.85
N PRO A 61 15.80 14.54 2.87
CA PRO A 61 15.31 13.78 4.01
C PRO A 61 14.21 14.52 4.80
N GLU A 62 14.30 15.86 4.88
CA GLU A 62 13.33 16.71 5.58
C GLU A 62 11.96 16.78 4.89
N ALA A 63 11.91 16.46 3.58
CA ALA A 63 10.65 16.40 2.83
C ALA A 63 9.75 15.22 3.26
N ASP A 64 10.25 14.28 4.07
CA ASP A 64 9.45 13.17 4.62
C ASP A 64 8.36 13.64 5.61
N GLN A 65 8.45 14.88 6.11
CA GLN A 65 7.40 15.53 6.90
C GLN A 65 6.25 16.08 6.06
N SER A 66 6.45 16.27 4.75
CA SER A 66 5.34 16.54 3.85
C SER A 66 4.55 15.23 3.71
N GLN A 67 3.42 15.16 4.41
CA GLN A 67 2.50 14.04 4.32
C GLN A 67 2.33 13.66 2.84
N SER A 68 2.55 12.38 2.51
CA SER A 68 2.06 11.84 1.24
C SER A 68 0.54 11.88 1.30
N LEU A 69 -0.02 13.03 0.91
CA LEU A 69 -1.44 13.29 0.96
C LEU A 69 -2.08 12.39 -0.11
N GLY A 70 -2.85 11.41 0.37
CA GLY A 70 -3.51 10.40 -0.46
C GLY A 70 -3.39 8.94 0.00
N CYS A 71 -2.68 8.62 1.09
CA CYS A 71 -2.57 7.22 1.57
C CYS A 71 -3.48 6.86 2.76
N ALA A 72 -4.35 7.77 3.21
CA ALA A 72 -5.37 7.41 4.19
C ALA A 72 -6.38 6.47 3.53
N PHE A 73 -6.62 5.31 4.14
CA PHE A 73 -7.65 4.39 3.64
C PHE A 73 -9.04 5.00 3.79
N GLU A 74 -9.85 4.90 2.75
CA GLU A 74 -11.30 5.01 2.90
C GLU A 74 -11.77 3.77 3.67
N VAL A 75 -12.19 3.99 4.92
CA VAL A 75 -12.69 2.93 5.80
C VAL A 75 -14.21 2.89 5.65
N SER A 76 -14.75 1.72 5.30
CA SER A 76 -16.18 1.47 5.24
C SER A 76 -16.77 1.43 6.65
N GLU A 77 -17.81 2.23 6.89
CA GLU A 77 -18.58 2.21 8.16
C GLU A 77 -19.66 1.13 8.19
N TYR A 78 -20.03 0.55 7.04
CA TYR A 78 -21.24 -0.28 6.90
C TYR A 78 -20.98 -1.73 6.48
N GLY A 79 -19.76 -2.23 6.60
CA GLY A 79 -19.49 -3.65 6.35
C GLY A 79 -18.01 -4.03 6.38
N TRP A 80 -17.79 -5.34 6.51
CA TRP A 80 -16.47 -5.95 6.39
C TRP A 80 -16.31 -6.61 5.00
N PRO A 81 -15.15 -6.54 4.34
CA PRO A 81 -13.90 -5.90 4.79
C PRO A 81 -13.94 -4.38 4.79
N VAL A 82 -13.34 -3.77 5.82
CA VAL A 82 -13.46 -2.32 6.10
C VAL A 82 -12.56 -1.47 5.22
N VAL A 83 -11.47 -2.02 4.67
CA VAL A 83 -10.57 -1.32 3.74
C VAL A 83 -10.63 -1.97 2.37
N ALA A 84 -10.91 -1.17 1.34
CA ALA A 84 -10.92 -1.62 -0.05
C ALA A 84 -9.54 -2.10 -0.54
N GLY A 85 -9.54 -3.15 -1.35
CA GLY A 85 -8.33 -3.76 -1.88
C GLY A 85 -8.62 -4.79 -2.95
N GLU A 86 -7.57 -5.50 -3.37
CA GLU A 86 -7.65 -6.58 -4.36
C GLU A 86 -7.72 -7.92 -3.64
N TYR A 87 -8.95 -8.33 -3.30
CA TYR A 87 -9.24 -9.55 -2.58
C TYR A 87 -10.60 -10.12 -2.98
N TYR A 88 -10.83 -11.37 -2.56
CA TYR A 88 -12.12 -12.03 -2.55
C TYR A 88 -12.46 -12.36 -1.09
N ALA A 89 -13.63 -11.93 -0.62
CA ALA A 89 -14.08 -12.13 0.75
C ALA A 89 -15.35 -13.00 0.77
N PHE A 90 -15.39 -13.96 1.68
CA PHE A 90 -16.41 -15.00 1.75
C PHE A 90 -16.96 -15.22 3.17
N CYS A 91 -16.64 -14.33 4.11
CA CYS A 91 -16.98 -14.50 5.52
C CYS A 91 -18.48 -14.71 5.73
N ASP A 92 -18.84 -15.88 6.25
CA ASP A 92 -20.21 -16.34 6.47
C ASP A 92 -20.50 -16.69 7.94
N GLY A 93 -19.56 -16.39 8.85
CA GLY A 93 -19.70 -16.63 10.28
C GLY A 93 -18.41 -17.26 10.86
N PRO A 94 -18.50 -18.06 11.93
CA PRO A 94 -17.32 -18.61 12.61
C PRO A 94 -16.62 -19.76 11.85
N GLY A 95 -17.21 -20.27 10.76
CA GLY A 95 -16.70 -21.44 10.02
C GLY A 95 -15.48 -21.16 9.12
N CYS A 96 -15.14 -19.89 8.90
CA CYS A 96 -14.08 -19.47 7.97
C CYS A 96 -12.95 -18.70 8.67
N PRO A 97 -12.10 -19.36 9.50
CA PRO A 97 -11.11 -18.67 10.33
C PRO A 97 -9.82 -18.26 9.60
N VAL A 98 -9.69 -18.52 8.30
CA VAL A 98 -8.42 -18.38 7.56
C VAL A 98 -8.46 -17.19 6.59
N ALA A 99 -7.53 -16.27 6.75
CA ALA A 99 -7.15 -15.30 5.72
C ALA A 99 -5.92 -15.80 4.95
N VAL A 100 -5.82 -15.48 3.66
CA VAL A 100 -4.67 -15.85 2.83
C VAL A 100 -4.14 -14.63 2.08
N SER A 101 -2.86 -14.31 2.30
CA SER A 101 -2.10 -13.43 1.42
C SER A 101 -1.34 -14.29 0.42
N THR A 102 -1.58 -14.07 -0.88
CA THR A 102 -0.89 -14.78 -1.96
C THR A 102 0.34 -14.03 -2.49
N LEU A 103 0.77 -12.99 -1.77
CA LEU A 103 1.92 -12.15 -2.12
C LEU A 103 1.83 -11.64 -3.57
N ALA A 104 2.83 -11.88 -4.42
CA ALA A 104 2.80 -11.49 -5.84
C ALA A 104 2.07 -12.51 -6.75
N SER A 105 1.56 -13.63 -6.22
CA SER A 105 0.89 -14.66 -7.00
C SER A 105 -0.60 -14.35 -7.16
N VAL A 106 -0.95 -13.57 -8.18
CA VAL A 106 -2.34 -13.18 -8.49
C VAL A 106 -3.21 -14.39 -8.84
N GLU A 107 -2.72 -15.26 -9.71
CA GLU A 107 -3.43 -16.48 -10.15
C GLU A 107 -3.76 -17.43 -8.99
N LEU A 108 -2.92 -17.44 -7.95
CA LEU A 108 -3.18 -18.24 -6.74
C LEU A 108 -4.39 -17.71 -5.97
N ALA A 109 -4.55 -16.38 -5.89
CA ALA A 109 -5.71 -15.78 -5.23
C ALA A 109 -7.00 -16.12 -6.00
N GLU A 110 -6.97 -16.01 -7.34
CA GLU A 110 -8.12 -16.34 -8.19
C GLU A 110 -8.52 -17.81 -8.08
N ARG A 111 -7.53 -18.72 -8.03
CA ARG A 111 -7.78 -20.15 -7.86
C ARG A 111 -8.41 -20.46 -6.50
N LEU A 112 -7.84 -19.95 -5.41
CA LEU A 112 -8.40 -20.15 -4.06
C LEU A 112 -9.79 -19.55 -3.91
N ALA A 113 -10.04 -18.40 -4.56
CA ALA A 113 -11.35 -17.79 -4.60
C ALA A 113 -12.39 -18.63 -5.36
N ARG A 114 -11.97 -19.32 -6.42
CA ARG A 114 -12.83 -20.23 -7.20
C ARG A 114 -13.11 -21.52 -6.45
N ASP A 115 -12.07 -22.14 -5.90
CA ASP A 115 -12.17 -23.41 -5.18
C ASP A 115 -12.93 -23.24 -3.85
N ARG A 116 -12.84 -22.05 -3.26
CA ARG A 116 -13.53 -21.61 -2.03
C ARG A 116 -13.55 -22.69 -0.93
N PRO A 117 -12.38 -23.03 -0.35
CA PRO A 117 -12.33 -23.89 0.82
C PRO A 117 -13.24 -23.35 1.92
N THR A 118 -13.86 -24.24 2.69
CA THR A 118 -14.84 -23.87 3.72
C THR A 118 -14.24 -22.92 4.77
N GLU A 119 -12.98 -23.11 5.13
CA GLU A 119 -12.29 -22.33 6.14
C GLU A 119 -11.83 -20.94 5.64
N LEU A 120 -11.95 -20.66 4.34
CA LEU A 120 -11.43 -19.43 3.74
C LEU A 120 -12.34 -18.23 3.98
N CYS A 121 -11.88 -17.28 4.77
CA CYS A 121 -12.56 -16.02 5.06
C CYS A 121 -12.33 -14.97 3.96
N ILE A 122 -11.07 -14.80 3.58
CA ILE A 122 -10.62 -13.79 2.62
C ILE A 122 -9.29 -14.24 1.99
N VAL A 123 -9.15 -14.01 0.69
CA VAL A 123 -7.90 -14.23 -0.04
C VAL A 123 -7.59 -13.03 -0.93
N GLY A 124 -6.34 -12.60 -0.97
CA GLY A 124 -5.91 -11.52 -1.87
C GLY A 124 -4.41 -11.48 -2.06
N LYS A 125 -3.97 -10.74 -3.08
CA LYS A 125 -2.55 -10.50 -3.33
C LYS A 125 -2.01 -9.42 -2.38
N THR A 126 -0.70 -9.40 -2.14
CA THR A 126 -0.05 -8.38 -1.31
C THR A 126 1.37 -8.12 -1.78
N GLU A 127 1.53 -7.10 -2.61
CA GLU A 127 2.82 -6.81 -3.26
C GLU A 127 3.71 -5.88 -2.44
N THR A 128 3.13 -4.97 -1.67
CA THR A 128 3.90 -3.94 -0.95
C THR A 128 4.01 -4.25 0.55
N GLU A 129 5.18 -3.96 1.09
CA GLU A 129 5.63 -4.17 2.47
C GLU A 129 5.16 -3.09 3.46
N ASN A 130 4.33 -2.16 2.99
CA ASN A 130 3.77 -1.05 3.76
C ASN A 130 2.24 -1.02 3.63
N ILE A 131 1.69 -0.31 2.65
CA ILE A 131 0.25 -0.12 2.44
C ILE A 131 -0.46 -1.47 2.28
N GLY A 132 0.14 -2.44 1.57
CA GLY A 132 -0.43 -3.78 1.44
C GLY A 132 -0.58 -4.49 2.79
N ILE A 133 0.42 -4.36 3.65
CA ILE A 133 0.41 -4.90 5.02
C ILE A 133 -0.58 -4.16 5.90
N ASP A 134 -0.63 -2.82 5.83
CA ASP A 134 -1.63 -2.03 6.57
C ASP A 134 -3.06 -2.49 6.25
N LYS A 135 -3.37 -2.76 4.97
CA LYS A 135 -4.67 -3.30 4.55
C LYS A 135 -4.96 -4.68 5.11
N ILE A 136 -3.97 -5.59 5.11
CA ILE A 136 -4.11 -6.91 5.74
C ILE A 136 -4.46 -6.75 7.21
N ILE A 137 -3.70 -5.94 7.95
CA ILE A 137 -3.89 -5.76 9.39
C ILE A 137 -5.29 -5.25 9.66
N LYS A 138 -5.71 -4.17 8.99
CA LYS A 138 -7.05 -3.60 9.20
C LYS A 138 -8.18 -4.58 8.91
N ASN A 139 -8.12 -5.26 7.77
CA ASN A 139 -9.18 -6.21 7.40
C ASN A 139 -9.12 -7.49 8.25
N THR A 140 -7.97 -7.88 8.78
CA THR A 140 -7.86 -9.07 9.64
C THR A 140 -8.33 -8.79 11.06
N VAL A 141 -7.82 -7.73 11.69
CA VAL A 141 -8.07 -7.43 13.11
C VAL A 141 -9.52 -6.98 13.34
N THR A 142 -10.17 -6.37 12.34
CA THR A 142 -11.58 -5.98 12.43
C THR A 142 -12.57 -7.13 12.25
N ASN A 143 -12.10 -8.34 11.91
CA ASN A 143 -12.94 -9.53 11.83
C ASN A 143 -12.48 -10.61 12.82
N PRO A 144 -13.18 -10.77 13.97
CA PRO A 144 -12.79 -11.71 15.02
C PRO A 144 -12.91 -13.19 14.60
N THR A 145 -13.58 -13.49 13.49
CA THR A 145 -13.59 -14.84 12.92
C THR A 145 -12.17 -15.26 12.49
N ILE A 146 -11.38 -14.34 11.95
CA ILE A 146 -10.07 -14.67 11.38
C ILE A 146 -9.07 -14.92 12.51
N ARG A 147 -8.55 -16.15 12.55
CA ARG A 147 -7.58 -16.59 13.57
C ARG A 147 -6.23 -16.95 12.98
N TYR A 148 -6.18 -17.17 11.66
CA TYR A 148 -4.98 -17.56 10.94
C TYR A 148 -4.80 -16.70 9.71
N LEU A 149 -3.58 -16.22 9.50
CA LEU A 149 -3.14 -15.62 8.25
C LEU A 149 -2.11 -16.55 7.61
N LEU A 150 -2.45 -17.13 6.45
CA LEU A 150 -1.50 -17.88 5.64
C LEU A 150 -0.81 -16.92 4.68
N VAL A 151 0.52 -16.99 4.64
CA VAL A 151 1.36 -16.25 3.71
C VAL A 151 1.92 -17.25 2.71
N ALA A 152 1.47 -17.16 1.46
CA ALA A 152 1.77 -18.13 0.41
C ALA A 152 2.05 -17.44 -0.93
N GLY A 153 2.63 -18.16 -1.89
CA GLY A 153 2.96 -17.61 -3.21
C GLY A 153 4.36 -16.99 -3.28
N ASN A 154 4.61 -16.24 -4.35
CA ASN A 154 5.91 -15.64 -4.64
C ASN A 154 6.10 -14.34 -3.83
N ASP A 155 7.17 -14.27 -3.04
CA ASP A 155 7.50 -13.06 -2.27
C ASP A 155 8.10 -12.01 -3.22
N PRO A 156 7.46 -10.84 -3.42
CA PRO A 156 7.85 -9.85 -4.43
C PRO A 156 9.27 -9.34 -4.19
N GLU A 157 10.11 -9.37 -5.22
CA GLU A 157 11.50 -8.93 -5.11
C GLU A 157 11.58 -7.43 -4.76
N GLY A 158 12.49 -7.10 -3.83
CA GLY A 158 12.70 -5.74 -3.34
C GLY A 158 11.67 -5.25 -2.33
N HIS A 159 10.40 -5.63 -2.45
CA HIS A 159 9.39 -5.34 -1.44
C HIS A 159 9.46 -6.35 -0.29
N TYR A 160 9.55 -7.65 -0.61
CA TYR A 160 9.58 -8.75 0.34
C TYR A 160 8.45 -8.67 1.37
N SER A 161 7.22 -8.46 0.89
CA SER A 161 6.03 -8.26 1.74
C SER A 161 5.75 -9.47 2.62
N GLY A 162 6.01 -10.69 2.14
CA GLY A 162 5.83 -11.91 2.93
C GLY A 162 6.83 -12.01 4.08
N ARG A 163 8.12 -11.82 3.81
CA ARG A 163 9.14 -11.74 4.88
C ARG A 163 8.88 -10.57 5.84
N THR A 164 8.33 -9.47 5.35
CA THR A 164 7.95 -8.33 6.20
C THR A 164 6.78 -8.69 7.13
N LEU A 165 5.76 -9.38 6.65
CA LEU A 165 4.65 -9.87 7.49
C LEU A 165 5.16 -10.81 8.59
N LEU A 166 6.08 -11.73 8.26
CA LEU A 166 6.68 -12.63 9.25
C LEU A 166 7.51 -11.85 10.28
N ALA A 167 8.36 -10.92 9.84
CA ALA A 167 9.15 -10.09 10.74
C ALA A 167 8.26 -9.23 11.67
N LEU A 168 7.17 -8.69 11.14
CA LEU A 168 6.19 -7.94 11.93
C LEU A 168 5.56 -8.81 13.03
N TRP A 169 5.14 -10.02 12.68
CA TRP A 169 4.56 -10.95 13.65
C TRP A 169 5.56 -11.35 14.75
N GLU A 170 6.82 -11.57 14.39
CA GLU A 170 7.86 -11.99 15.34
C GLU A 170 8.39 -10.85 16.22
N LYS A 171 8.55 -9.65 15.65
CA LYS A 171 9.37 -8.58 16.25
C LYS A 171 8.64 -7.24 16.39
N GLY A 172 7.47 -7.08 15.80
CA GLY A 172 6.72 -5.83 15.83
C GLY A 172 7.39 -4.70 15.03
N VAL A 173 7.19 -3.48 15.49
CA VAL A 173 7.71 -2.24 14.89
C VAL A 173 8.57 -1.46 15.87
N ASP A 174 9.47 -0.61 15.34
CA ASP A 174 10.21 0.36 16.14
C ASP A 174 9.41 1.65 16.40
N GLU A 175 10.04 2.64 17.05
CA GLU A 175 9.45 3.94 17.38
C GLU A 175 9.00 4.77 16.16
N ASN A 176 9.53 4.46 14.97
CA ASN A 176 9.19 5.12 13.71
C ASN A 176 8.18 4.29 12.88
N MET A 177 7.52 3.32 13.50
CA MET A 177 6.62 2.37 12.85
C MET A 177 7.28 1.51 11.76
N ARG A 178 8.60 1.37 11.77
CA ARG A 178 9.32 0.49 10.85
C ARG A 178 9.28 -0.94 11.38
N VAL A 179 8.96 -1.91 10.52
CA VAL A 179 8.97 -3.34 10.86
C VAL A 179 10.39 -3.81 11.15
N ILE A 180 10.61 -4.28 12.38
CA ILE A 180 11.94 -4.66 12.85
C ILE A 180 12.40 -5.94 12.15
N GLY A 181 13.56 -5.88 11.49
CA GLY A 181 14.15 -7.04 10.79
C GLY A 181 13.51 -7.37 9.44
N SER A 182 12.63 -6.51 8.92
CA SER A 182 12.13 -6.64 7.54
C SER A 182 13.24 -6.37 6.52
N PRO A 183 13.36 -7.21 5.47
CA PRO A 183 14.27 -6.98 4.35
C PRO A 183 13.70 -6.05 3.26
N GLY A 184 12.46 -5.56 3.42
CA GLY A 184 11.82 -4.68 2.46
C GLY A 184 12.49 -3.32 2.35
N LYS A 185 12.33 -2.65 1.20
CA LYS A 185 12.93 -1.32 0.96
C LYS A 185 12.36 -0.27 1.91
N ARG A 186 11.03 -0.23 2.09
CA ARG A 186 10.30 0.75 2.91
C ARG A 186 9.20 0.10 3.79
N PRO A 187 9.57 -0.75 4.76
CA PRO A 187 8.64 -1.45 5.64
C PRO A 187 8.20 -0.55 6.80
N ILE A 188 7.52 0.55 6.49
CA ILE A 188 7.02 1.51 7.48
C ILE A 188 5.49 1.51 7.40
N LEU A 189 4.84 1.21 8.53
CA LEU A 189 3.39 1.09 8.64
C LEU A 189 2.81 2.42 9.13
N ARG A 190 2.34 3.28 8.22
CA ARG A 190 1.88 4.64 8.56
C ARG A 190 0.38 4.74 8.81
N ASN A 191 -0.37 3.69 8.50
CA ASN A 191 -1.83 3.78 8.45
C ASN A 191 -2.53 2.77 9.35
N VAL A 192 -1.81 1.93 10.10
CA VAL A 192 -2.39 0.92 11.02
C VAL A 192 -3.07 1.53 12.24
#